data_AF-A0A1Y2JAX4-F1
#
_entry.id   AF-A0A1Y2JAX4-F1
#
_cell.length_a   1.000
_cell.length_b   1.000
_cell.length_c   1.000
_cell.angle_alpha   90.00
_cell.angle_beta   90.00
_cell.angle_gamma   90.00
#
_symmetry.space_group_name_H-M   'P 1'
#
loop_
_entity.id
_entity.type
_entity.pdbx_description
1 polymer ?
#
loop_
_entity_poly.entity_id
_entity_poly.type
_entity_poly.pdbx_seq_one_letter_code
_entity_poly.pdbx_strand_id
1 'polypeptide(L)'
;MRSTRRHPPTGRGAVEVCFGTTILDTVNRATVDLVIQNNQRLMDLDLPHAVRFDLGHDLLLPWAQEFFHPPEHSTFVVAGTLNASEVFRLHQRLHKRGKLLAL
;
A
#
# COMPACT_ATOMS: atom_id res chain seq x y z
N MET A 1 14.91 -1.06 8.20
CA MET A 1 14.59 -2.43 7.77
C MET A 1 15.01 -2.56 6.30
N ARG A 2 16.02 -3.37 5.96
CA ARG A 2 16.43 -3.58 4.55
C ARG A 2 15.45 -4.55 3.91
N SER A 3 14.66 -4.11 2.93
CA SER A 3 13.88 -5.02 2.09
C SER A 3 14.84 -5.97 1.36
N THR A 4 14.72 -7.28 1.60
CA THR A 4 15.54 -8.32 0.96
C THR A 4 14.96 -8.79 -0.37
N ARG A 5 13.79 -8.27 -0.79
CA ARG A 5 13.11 -8.72 -2.00
C ARG A 5 13.84 -8.20 -3.24
N ARG A 6 14.13 -9.12 -4.16
CA ARG A 6 14.73 -8.82 -5.47
C ARG A 6 13.67 -8.97 -6.57
N HIS A 7 13.73 -8.09 -7.56
CA HIS A 7 12.87 -8.16 -8.73
C HIS A 7 13.30 -9.36 -9.59
N PRO A 8 12.45 -10.39 -9.80
CA PRO A 8 12.90 -11.65 -10.38
C PRO A 8 13.56 -11.50 -11.77
N PRO A 9 13.02 -10.69 -12.71
CA PRO A 9 13.63 -10.51 -14.02
C PRO A 9 15.02 -9.84 -14.02
N THR A 10 15.29 -8.92 -13.08
CA THR A 10 16.52 -8.11 -13.11
C THR A 10 17.52 -8.47 -12.00
N GLY A 11 17.10 -9.24 -11.00
CA GLY A 11 17.90 -9.56 -9.82
C GLY A 11 18.26 -8.38 -8.92
N ARG A 12 17.77 -7.16 -9.22
CA ARG A 12 18.02 -5.92 -8.44
C ARG A 12 16.99 -5.79 -7.30
N GLY A 13 17.17 -4.81 -6.41
CA GLY A 13 16.20 -4.54 -5.35
C GLY A 13 14.80 -4.24 -5.90
N ALA A 14 13.76 -4.68 -5.19
CA ALA A 14 12.37 -4.45 -5.54
C ALA A 14 11.59 -3.72 -4.45
N VAL A 15 10.55 -3.02 -4.88
CA VAL A 15 9.47 -2.49 -4.03
C VAL A 15 8.26 -3.39 -4.18
N GLU A 16 7.68 -3.80 -3.06
CA GLU A 16 6.37 -4.45 -3.02
C GLU A 16 5.29 -3.39 -2.93
N VAL A 17 4.35 -3.39 -3.88
CA VAL A 17 3.35 -2.34 -4.07
C VAL A 17 1.98 -2.98 -4.15
N CYS A 18 1.01 -2.42 -3.45
CA CYS A 18 -0.40 -2.75 -3.62
C CYS A 18 -1.15 -1.52 -4.15
N PHE A 19 -2.13 -1.74 -5.02
CA PHE A 19 -2.91 -0.64 -5.58
C PHE A 19 -4.11 -0.30 -4.72
N GLY A 20 -4.38 1.00 -4.64
CA GLY A 20 -5.61 1.54 -4.07
C GLY A 20 -6.76 1.53 -5.07
N THR A 21 -7.99 1.34 -4.59
CA THR A 21 -9.22 1.52 -5.36
C THR A 21 -10.27 2.25 -4.52
N THR A 22 -11.14 3.01 -5.17
CA THR A 22 -12.29 3.68 -4.54
C THR A 22 -13.47 2.72 -4.32
N ILE A 23 -13.40 1.49 -4.86
CA ILE A 23 -14.39 0.44 -4.61
C ILE A 23 -14.08 -0.24 -3.29
N LEU A 24 -14.77 0.14 -2.21
CA LEU A 24 -14.38 -0.26 -0.87
C LEU A 24 -14.74 -1.72 -0.48
N ASP A 25 -15.81 -2.31 -1.04
CA ASP A 25 -16.36 -3.64 -0.63
C ASP A 25 -16.15 -3.94 0.87
N THR A 26 -16.76 -3.10 1.71
CA THR A 26 -16.51 -3.08 3.14
C THR A 26 -17.02 -4.31 3.87
N VAL A 27 -17.80 -5.16 3.21
CA VAL A 27 -18.37 -6.39 3.80
C VAL A 27 -17.38 -7.54 3.68
N ASN A 28 -16.88 -7.81 2.47
CA ASN A 28 -16.03 -8.98 2.24
C ASN A 28 -14.54 -8.66 2.38
N ARG A 29 -14.12 -7.46 2.00
CA ARG A 29 -12.70 -7.10 1.86
C ARG A 29 -12.14 -6.35 3.07
N ALA A 30 -12.96 -5.65 3.84
CA ALA A 30 -12.49 -4.90 5.02
C ALA A 30 -11.79 -5.77 6.08
N THR A 31 -12.02 -7.08 6.08
CA THR A 31 -11.39 -8.03 7.01
C THR A 31 -9.96 -8.42 6.61
N VAL A 32 -9.58 -8.20 5.35
CA VAL A 32 -8.30 -8.65 4.76
C VAL A 32 -7.54 -7.55 4.01
N ASP A 33 -8.17 -6.41 3.77
CA ASP A 33 -7.58 -5.25 3.10
C ASP A 33 -7.46 -4.04 4.04
N LEU A 34 -6.58 -3.12 3.67
CA LEU A 34 -6.43 -1.85 4.38
C LEU A 34 -7.36 -0.82 3.75
N VAL A 35 -8.21 -0.19 4.56
CA VAL A 35 -9.11 0.88 4.10
C VAL A 35 -8.76 2.16 4.85
N ILE A 36 -8.53 3.24 4.10
CA ILE A 36 -8.38 4.60 4.62
C ILE A 36 -9.63 5.39 4.22
N GLN A 37 -10.41 5.80 5.21
CA GLN A 37 -11.70 6.48 5.01
C GLN A 37 -11.97 7.59 6.04
N ASN A 38 -11.04 7.82 6.98
CA ASN A 38 -11.18 8.88 7.95
C ASN A 38 -10.86 10.23 7.28
N ASN A 39 -11.78 11.20 7.34
CA ASN A 39 -11.63 12.48 6.63
C ASN A 39 -10.32 13.21 6.94
N GLN A 40 -9.89 13.23 8.21
CA GLN A 40 -8.62 13.85 8.58
C GLN A 40 -7.46 13.13 7.90
N ARG A 41 -7.45 11.79 7.91
CA ARG A 41 -6.42 11.00 7.23
C ARG A 41 -6.43 11.14 5.72
N LEU A 42 -7.58 11.32 5.11
CA LEU A 42 -7.67 11.60 3.68
C LEU A 42 -7.03 12.94 3.33
N MET A 43 -7.28 13.98 4.14
CA MET A 43 -6.62 15.28 3.98
C MET A 43 -5.11 15.19 4.21
N ASP A 44 -4.67 14.48 5.26
CA ASP A 44 -3.24 14.32 5.58
C ASP A 44 -2.46 13.59 4.48
N LEU A 45 -3.13 12.74 3.70
CA LEU A 45 -2.55 11.93 2.64
C LEU A 45 -2.89 12.44 1.24
N ASP A 46 -3.51 13.62 1.14
CA ASP A 46 -3.98 14.19 -0.13
C ASP A 46 -4.79 13.20 -0.98
N LEU A 47 -5.62 12.37 -0.31
CA LEU A 47 -6.47 11.39 -0.97
C LEU A 47 -7.86 12.00 -1.20
N PRO A 48 -8.32 12.13 -2.45
CA PRO A 48 -9.60 12.80 -2.76
C PRO A 48 -10.81 11.99 -2.28
N HIS A 49 -10.64 10.68 -2.12
CA HIS A 49 -11.71 9.75 -1.76
C HIS A 49 -11.18 8.68 -0.80
N ALA A 50 -12.09 8.02 -0.09
CA ALA A 50 -11.76 6.82 0.66
C ALA A 50 -11.14 5.76 -0.28
N VAL A 51 -10.05 5.14 0.17
CA VAL A 51 -9.27 4.19 -0.63
C VAL A 51 -9.13 2.87 0.10
N ARG A 52 -9.42 1.77 -0.60
CA ARG A 52 -9.07 0.40 -0.20
C ARG A 52 -7.82 -0.03 -0.95
N PHE A 53 -6.82 -0.51 -0.21
CA PHE A 53 -5.63 -1.14 -0.77
C PHE A 53 -5.83 -2.66 -0.79
N ASP A 54 -5.86 -3.26 -1.98
CA ASP A 54 -6.02 -4.71 -2.12
C ASP A 54 -4.70 -5.41 -1.76
N LEU A 55 -4.63 -5.93 -0.54
CA LEU A 55 -3.44 -6.60 -0.03
C LEU A 55 -3.31 -8.02 -0.59
N GLY A 56 -4.29 -8.49 -1.37
CA GLY A 56 -4.23 -9.76 -2.09
C GLY A 56 -3.39 -9.69 -3.35
N HIS A 57 -3.38 -8.54 -4.01
CA HIS A 57 -2.70 -8.32 -5.29
C HIS A 57 -1.55 -7.33 -5.10
N ASP A 58 -0.36 -7.86 -4.86
CA ASP A 58 0.89 -7.12 -4.81
C ASP A 58 1.66 -7.27 -6.13
N LEU A 59 2.35 -6.20 -6.52
CA LEU A 59 3.35 -6.21 -7.57
C LEU A 59 4.73 -5.96 -6.96
N LEU A 60 5.73 -6.64 -7.52
CA LEU A 60 7.13 -6.34 -7.27
C LEU A 60 7.67 -5.48 -8.41
N LEU A 61 7.92 -4.20 -8.13
CA LEU A 61 8.49 -3.27 -9.08
C LEU A 61 10.01 -3.13 -8.86
N PRO A 62 10.82 -3.06 -9.93
CA PRO A 62 12.23 -2.71 -9.82
C PRO A 62 12.43 -1.37 -9.09
N TRP A 63 13.31 -1.32 -8.09
CA TRP A 63 13.63 -0.07 -7.38
C TRP A 63 14.26 1.00 -8.30
N ALA A 64 15.02 0.57 -9.30
CA ALA A 64 15.84 1.45 -10.13
C ALA A 64 15.11 2.00 -11.38
N GLN A 65 13.80 1.88 -11.46
CA GLN A 65 13.00 2.35 -12.60
C GLN A 65 11.84 3.22 -12.12
N GLU A 66 11.52 4.26 -12.89
CA GLU A 66 10.43 5.19 -12.61
C GLU A 66 9.09 4.56 -12.97
N PHE A 67 8.23 4.39 -11.96
CA PHE A 67 6.88 3.84 -12.11
C PHE A 67 5.79 4.78 -11.58
N PHE A 68 6.18 5.81 -10.84
CA PHE A 68 5.27 6.69 -10.14
C PHE A 68 5.54 8.13 -10.54
N HIS A 69 4.48 8.86 -10.80
CA HIS A 69 4.51 10.29 -11.06
C HIS A 69 3.54 10.97 -10.08
N PRO A 70 3.81 12.23 -9.70
CA PRO A 70 2.85 12.98 -8.90
C PRO A 70 1.49 13.06 -9.60
N PRO A 71 0.37 13.02 -8.84
CA PRO A 71 -0.94 13.29 -9.42
C PRO A 71 -1.06 14.76 -9.85
N GLU A 72 -2.01 15.10 -10.72
CA GLU A 72 -2.14 16.44 -11.32
C GLU A 72 -2.21 17.60 -10.32
N HIS A 73 -2.71 17.34 -9.10
CA HIS A 73 -2.88 18.32 -8.04
C HIS A 73 -1.71 18.39 -7.05
N SER A 74 -0.64 17.62 -7.24
CA SER A 74 0.51 17.57 -6.33
C SER A 74 1.82 17.52 -7.08
N THR A 75 2.89 18.02 -6.46
CA THR A 75 4.27 17.89 -6.97
C THR A 75 5.01 16.70 -6.36
N PHE A 76 4.38 15.97 -5.43
CA PHE A 76 5.01 14.89 -4.68
C PHE A 76 4.51 13.52 -5.13
N VAL A 77 5.45 12.59 -5.37
CA VAL A 77 5.14 11.18 -5.64
C VAL A 77 4.64 10.46 -4.38
N VAL A 78 5.20 10.81 -3.22
CA VAL A 78 4.84 10.23 -1.94
C VAL A 78 3.81 11.11 -1.27
N ALA A 79 2.56 10.64 -1.21
CA ALA A 79 1.46 11.38 -0.60
C ALA A 79 1.55 11.41 0.94
N GLY A 80 2.21 10.43 1.55
CA GLY A 80 2.48 10.40 2.99
C GLY A 80 2.83 9.01 3.49
N THR A 81 2.84 8.87 4.83
CA THR A 81 3.15 7.60 5.51
C THR A 81 1.97 7.11 6.35
N LEU A 82 1.87 5.79 6.48
CA LEU A 82 0.94 5.19 7.44
C LEU A 82 1.33 5.53 8.87
N ASN A 83 0.35 5.85 9.71
CA ASN A 83 0.56 6.03 11.14
C ASN A 83 0.65 4.67 11.87
N ALA A 84 0.99 4.68 13.17
CA ALA A 84 1.18 3.46 13.95
C ALA A 84 -0.06 2.53 13.98
N SER A 85 -1.27 3.10 14.04
CA SER A 85 -2.52 2.32 14.02
C SER A 85 -2.76 1.67 12.65
N GLU A 86 -2.46 2.39 11.57
CA GLU A 86 -2.55 1.88 10.20
C GLU A 86 -1.52 0.79 9.93
N VAL A 87 -0.28 0.97 10.40
CA VAL A 87 0.78 -0.04 10.34
C VAL A 87 0.34 -1.29 11.11
N PHE A 88 -0.17 -1.15 12.33
CA PHE A 88 -0.68 -2.26 13.12
C PHE A 88 -1.79 -3.03 12.38
N ARG A 89 -2.78 -2.32 11.82
CA ARG A 89 -3.85 -2.94 11.02
C ARG A 89 -3.28 -3.63 9.78
N LEU A 90 -2.38 -2.99 9.05
CA LEU A 90 -1.72 -3.56 7.88
C LEU A 90 -1.05 -4.90 8.22
N HIS A 91 -0.28 -4.96 9.31
CA HIS A 91 0.33 -6.21 9.77
C HIS A 91 -0.72 -7.29 10.09
N GLN A 92 -1.78 -6.95 10.81
CA GLN A 92 -2.86 -7.91 11.09
C GLN A 92 -3.51 -8.46 9.81
N ARG A 93 -3.72 -7.59 8.80
CA ARG A 93 -4.31 -8.00 7.51
C ARG A 93 -3.35 -8.88 6.70
N LEU A 94 -2.07 -8.50 6.62
CA LEU A 94 -1.04 -9.31 5.94
C LEU A 94 -0.87 -10.68 6.60
N HIS A 95 -0.96 -10.76 7.93
CA HIS A 95 -0.93 -12.02 8.66
C HIS A 95 -2.15 -12.89 8.32
N LYS A 96 -3.36 -12.32 8.32
CA LYS A 96 -4.58 -13.04 7.91
C LYS A 96 -4.51 -13.57 6.48
N ARG A 97 -3.80 -12.88 5.59
CA ARG A 97 -3.56 -13.32 4.20
C ARG A 97 -2.40 -14.31 4.05
N GLY A 98 -1.69 -14.66 5.12
CA GLY A 98 -0.51 -15.53 5.06
C GLY A 98 0.71 -14.89 4.37
N LYS A 99 0.72 -13.56 4.20
CA LYS A 99 1.83 -12.83 3.55
C LYS A 99 2.94 -12.42 4.52
N LEU A 100 2.65 -12.40 5.81
CA LEU A 100 3.69 -12.34 6.84
C LEU A 100 4.25 -13.76 7.05
N LEU A 101 5.32 -14.09 6.33
CA LEU A 101 6.23 -15.13 6.76
C LEU A 101 6.86 -14.65 8.07
N ALA A 102 6.85 -15.53 9.08
CA ALA A 102 7.35 -15.31 10.44
C ALA A 102 8.51 -14.28 10.50
N LEU A 103 8.25 -13.17 11.20
CA LEU A 103 9.29 -12.29 11.72
C LEU A 103 9.98 -12.96 12.90
#